data_AF-A0AAD8L6M5-F1
#
_entry.id   AF-A0AAD8L6M5-F1
#
_cell.length_a   1.000
_cell.length_b   1.000
_cell.length_c   1.000
_cell.angle_alpha   90.00
_cell.angle_beta   90.00
_cell.angle_gamma   90.00
#
_symmetry.space_group_name_H-M   'P 1'
#
loop_
_entity.id
_entity.type
_entity.pdbx_description
1 polymer ?
#
loop_
_entity_poly.entity_id
_entity_poly.type
_entity_poly.pdbx_seq_one_letter_code
_entity_poly.pdbx_strand_id
1 'polypeptide(L)'
;MIINLLKGCKERSEFCSDNMDGPPGNDCCSICHGSFHIPHQANCSHWFCGNCILQVWNHGSSLQPCKCPLCRRQITLLVPSRASSQQVHNPEASDILKKIEAYNRLFGSQSAGLSQRVQDLPFLLKRLFRELIDPQRSLPFVIKARLYLAVS
;
A
#
# COMPACT_ATOMS: atom_id res chain seq x y z
N MET A 1 -44.50 18.03 2.38
CA MET A 1 -43.58 17.07 3.04
C MET A 1 -42.78 16.36 1.97
N ILE A 2 -41.70 16.98 1.50
CA ILE A 2 -40.82 16.42 0.46
C ILE A 2 -39.37 16.69 0.89
N ILE A 3 -38.69 15.59 1.22
CA ILE A 3 -37.27 15.24 1.04
C ILE A 3 -36.21 16.16 1.69
N ASN A 4 -35.48 15.62 2.67
CA ASN A 4 -34.00 15.56 2.70
C ASN A 4 -33.47 15.10 4.08
N LEU A 5 -33.13 13.82 4.22
CA LEU A 5 -32.38 13.22 5.34
C LEU A 5 -30.96 12.79 4.94
N LEU A 6 -30.31 13.57 4.08
CA LEU A 6 -28.87 13.47 3.82
C LEU A 6 -28.22 14.82 4.12
N LYS A 7 -28.00 15.09 5.41
CA LYS A 7 -27.13 16.18 5.87
C LYS A 7 -26.26 15.65 7.01
N GLY A 8 -25.21 14.94 6.63
CA GLY A 8 -24.16 14.45 7.52
C GLY A 8 -22.76 14.97 7.16
N CYS A 9 -22.65 16.05 6.39
CA CYS A 9 -21.39 16.74 6.15
C CYS A 9 -21.66 18.24 6.19
N LYS A 10 -21.60 18.87 7.38
CA LYS A 10 -21.51 20.32 7.50
C LYS A 10 -20.42 20.71 8.49
N GLU A 11 -19.27 21.01 7.89
CA GLU A 11 -18.40 22.16 8.15
C GLU A 11 -18.08 22.50 9.62
N ARG A 12 -16.81 22.29 9.99
CA ARG A 12 -16.11 23.21 10.89
C ARG A 12 -14.71 23.47 10.33
N SER A 13 -14.41 24.75 10.18
CA SER A 13 -13.27 25.34 9.48
C SER A 13 -11.96 25.31 10.30
N GLU A 14 -10.86 25.44 9.57
CA GLU A 14 -9.57 26.06 9.92
C GLU A 14 -8.60 25.32 10.86
N PHE A 15 -7.66 24.60 10.25
CA PHE A 15 -6.22 24.96 10.25
C PHE A 15 -5.49 24.00 9.29
N CYS A 16 -5.14 24.47 8.09
CA CYS A 16 -4.28 23.70 7.18
C CYS A 16 -2.84 23.71 7.71
N SER A 17 -2.57 22.87 8.72
CA SER A 17 -1.23 22.35 8.91
C SER A 17 -1.00 21.32 7.83
N ASP A 18 -0.21 21.68 6.84
CA ASP A 18 0.31 20.77 5.81
C ASP A 18 1.28 19.77 6.49
N ASN A 19 0.72 18.86 7.28
CA ASN A 19 1.44 17.74 7.85
C ASN A 19 1.49 16.69 6.75
N MET A 20 2.59 16.67 6.00
CA MET A 20 2.89 15.71 4.92
C MET A 20 2.95 14.24 5.38
N ASP A 21 2.58 13.94 6.62
CA ASP A 21 2.69 12.63 7.27
C ASP A 21 1.33 12.06 7.75
N GLY A 22 0.22 12.59 7.24
CA GLY A 22 -1.15 12.16 7.57
C GLY A 22 -2.02 11.91 6.34
N PRO A 23 -3.24 11.35 6.51
CA PRO A 23 -4.20 11.25 5.42
C PRO A 23 -4.57 12.65 4.89
N PRO A 24 -4.91 12.80 3.60
CA PRO A 24 -5.36 14.08 3.05
C PRO A 24 -6.53 14.65 3.86
N GLY A 25 -6.50 15.96 4.14
CA GLY A 25 -7.41 16.62 5.08
C GLY A 25 -8.90 16.56 4.74
N ASN A 26 -9.28 16.03 3.57
CA ASN A 26 -10.66 15.86 3.13
C ASN A 26 -11.00 14.40 2.74
N ASP A 27 -10.11 13.45 3.03
CA ASP A 27 -10.35 12.03 2.77
C ASP A 27 -11.05 11.34 3.93
N CYS A 28 -11.72 10.21 3.63
CA CYS A 28 -12.39 9.35 4.59
C CYS A 28 -11.88 7.92 4.48
N CYS A 29 -12.02 7.14 5.55
CA CYS A 29 -11.67 5.72 5.50
C CYS A 29 -12.66 4.96 4.63
N SER A 30 -12.19 4.23 3.62
CA SER A 30 -13.04 3.46 2.71
C SER A 30 -13.70 2.22 3.32
N ILE A 31 -13.44 1.91 4.60
CA ILE A 31 -14.04 0.78 5.32
C ILE A 31 -15.20 1.26 6.19
N CYS A 32 -15.02 2.30 7.01
CA CYS A 32 -16.08 2.85 7.86
C CYS A 32 -16.80 4.07 7.27
N HIS A 33 -16.30 4.61 6.16
CA HIS A 33 -16.85 5.78 5.45
C HIS A 33 -16.88 7.06 6.30
N GLY A 34 -16.05 7.13 7.35
CA GLY A 34 -15.94 8.27 8.25
C GLY A 34 -14.52 8.83 8.35
N SER A 35 -14.34 9.79 9.24
CA SER A 35 -13.03 10.37 9.57
C SER A 35 -12.06 9.31 10.08
N PHE A 36 -10.77 9.48 9.78
CA PHE A 36 -9.75 8.54 10.23
C PHE A 36 -9.57 8.54 11.75
N HIS A 37 -9.88 7.42 12.39
CA HIS A 37 -9.52 7.17 13.79
C HIS A 37 -8.22 6.37 13.84
N ILE A 38 -7.17 6.99 14.41
CA ILE A 38 -5.80 6.45 14.48
C ILE A 38 -5.37 5.99 13.06
N PRO A 39 -5.15 6.94 12.12
CA PRO A 39 -4.81 6.63 10.74
C PRO A 39 -3.51 5.85 10.61
N HIS A 40 -3.53 4.87 9.70
CA HIS A 40 -2.37 4.10 9.26
C HIS A 40 -2.31 4.06 7.74
N GLN A 41 -1.11 4.22 7.19
CA GLN A 41 -0.82 4.13 5.77
C GLN A 41 -0.33 2.73 5.42
N ALA A 42 -0.91 2.12 4.39
CA ALA A 42 -0.43 0.86 3.83
C ALA A 42 0.78 1.08 2.90
N ASN A 43 1.57 0.03 2.65
CA ASN A 43 2.60 -0.02 1.61
C ASN A 43 2.12 0.39 0.19
N CYS A 44 0.81 0.30 -0.07
CA CYS A 44 0.19 0.79 -1.30
C CYS A 44 -0.28 2.25 -1.24
N SER A 45 0.23 3.03 -0.28
CA SER A 45 -0.04 4.44 0.03
C SER A 45 -1.49 4.83 0.36
N HIS A 46 -2.41 3.86 0.49
CA HIS A 46 -3.77 4.11 0.94
C HIS A 46 -3.88 4.16 2.47
N TRP A 47 -4.79 4.98 2.96
CA TRP A 47 -5.01 5.23 4.38
C TRP A 47 -6.25 4.52 4.91
N PHE A 48 -6.17 4.02 6.16
CA PHE A 48 -7.27 3.37 6.86
C PHE A 48 -7.24 3.70 8.36
N CYS A 49 -8.38 3.55 9.04
CA CYS A 49 -8.40 3.50 10.50
C CYS A 49 -7.72 2.21 10.97
N GLY A 50 -6.95 2.27 12.07
CA GLY A 50 -6.23 1.10 12.58
C GLY A 50 -7.16 -0.08 12.90
N ASN A 51 -8.29 0.17 13.57
CA ASN A 51 -9.26 -0.89 13.87
C ASN A 51 -9.93 -1.45 12.60
N CYS A 52 -10.25 -0.60 11.62
CA CYS A 52 -10.89 -1.04 10.38
C CYS A 52 -10.01 -2.00 9.58
N ILE A 53 -8.72 -1.67 9.42
CA ILE A 53 -7.83 -2.54 8.63
C ILE A 53 -7.49 -3.85 9.37
N LEU A 54 -7.38 -3.81 10.70
CA LEU A 54 -7.24 -5.03 11.52
C LEU A 54 -8.49 -5.91 11.42
N GLN A 55 -9.68 -5.34 11.38
CA GLN A 55 -10.91 -6.10 11.14
C GLN A 55 -10.90 -6.78 9.77
N VAL A 56 -10.47 -6.09 8.71
CA VAL A 56 -10.35 -6.70 7.37
C VAL A 56 -9.40 -7.90 7.40
N TRP A 57 -8.29 -7.81 8.12
CA TRP A 57 -7.38 -8.95 8.31
C TRP A 57 -8.04 -10.10 9.10
N ASN A 58 -8.74 -9.80 10.20
CA ASN A 58 -9.39 -10.80 11.04
C ASN A 58 -10.54 -11.55 10.35
N HIS A 59 -11.26 -10.90 9.42
CA HIS A 59 -12.31 -11.55 8.62
C HIS A 59 -11.75 -12.36 7.45
N GLY A 60 -10.51 -12.10 7.04
CA GLY A 60 -9.83 -12.86 6.00
C GLY A 60 -9.15 -14.12 6.56
N SER A 61 -8.34 -14.76 5.72
CA SER A 61 -7.44 -15.81 6.16
C SER A 61 -6.32 -15.20 6.99
N SER A 62 -6.32 -15.38 8.31
CA SER A 62 -5.29 -14.83 9.22
C SER A 62 -3.85 -15.25 8.86
N LEU A 63 -3.71 -16.30 8.05
CA LEU A 63 -2.45 -16.83 7.52
C LEU A 63 -1.89 -16.07 6.31
N GLN A 64 -2.61 -15.08 5.77
CA GLN A 64 -2.20 -14.31 4.59
C GLN A 64 -2.32 -12.80 4.86
N PRO A 65 -1.48 -11.97 4.21
CA PRO A 65 -1.65 -10.52 4.25
C PRO A 65 -3.04 -10.14 3.70
N CYS A 66 -3.70 -9.19 4.34
CA CYS A 66 -4.97 -8.68 3.81
C CYS A 66 -4.73 -7.90 2.51
N LYS A 67 -5.76 -7.82 1.65
CA LYS A 67 -5.72 -7.05 0.42
C LYS A 67 -6.31 -5.66 0.65
N CYS A 68 -5.71 -4.65 0.04
CA CYS A 68 -6.22 -3.29 0.06
C CYS A 68 -7.62 -3.23 -0.58
N PRO A 69 -8.65 -2.70 0.11
CA PRO A 69 -9.99 -2.52 -0.47
C PRO A 69 -10.03 -1.63 -1.72
N LEU A 70 -9.05 -0.72 -1.87
CA LEU A 70 -9.01 0.25 -2.96
C LEU A 70 -8.28 -0.26 -4.20
N CYS A 71 -7.08 -0.83 -4.04
CA CYS A 71 -6.22 -1.24 -5.16
C CYS A 71 -5.92 -2.74 -5.23
N ARG A 72 -6.47 -3.54 -4.31
CA ARG A 72 -6.33 -5.00 -4.23
C ARG A 72 -4.89 -5.53 -4.06
N ARG A 73 -3.89 -4.66 -3.87
CA ARG A 73 -2.51 -5.05 -3.52
C ARG A 73 -2.47 -5.66 -2.11
N GLN A 74 -1.54 -6.58 -1.89
CA GLN A 74 -1.28 -7.13 -0.54
C GLN A 74 -0.69 -6.05 0.36
N ILE A 75 -1.26 -5.94 1.55
CA ILE A 75 -0.79 -5.01 2.59
C ILE A 75 0.18 -5.78 3.49
N THR A 76 1.47 -5.63 3.30
CA THR A 76 2.48 -6.30 4.14
C THR A 76 3.05 -5.39 5.23
N LEU A 77 2.76 -4.09 5.14
CA LEU A 77 3.22 -3.08 6.07
C LEU A 77 2.13 -2.02 6.27
N LEU A 78 1.88 -1.70 7.53
CA LEU A 78 1.02 -0.61 7.99
C LEU A 78 1.82 0.33 8.87
N VAL A 79 1.91 1.60 8.48
CA VAL A 79 2.68 2.63 9.18
C VAL A 79 1.71 3.62 9.82
N PRO A 80 1.77 3.85 11.15
CA PRO A 80 0.94 4.86 11.79
C PRO A 80 1.30 6.27 11.32
N SER A 81 0.31 7.17 11.22
CA SER A 81 0.61 8.59 11.04
C SER A 81 1.42 9.13 12.22
N ARG A 82 2.09 10.28 12.06
CA ARG A 82 2.79 10.94 13.18
C ARG A 82 1.84 11.23 14.35
N ALA A 83 0.64 11.72 14.07
CA ALA A 83 -0.38 12.00 15.09
C ALA A 83 -0.80 10.71 15.82
N SER A 84 -1.01 9.61 15.08
CA SER A 84 -1.31 8.29 15.66
C SER A 84 -0.18 7.79 16.54
N SER A 85 1.07 7.98 16.10
CA SER A 85 2.27 7.54 16.82
C SER A 85 2.49 8.30 18.12
N GLN A 86 1.99 9.53 18.24
CA GLN A 86 2.08 10.33 19.46
C GLN A 86 0.99 9.97 20.48
N GLN A 87 -0.06 9.26 20.07
CA GLN A 87 -1.18 8.87 20.93
C GLN A 87 -0.89 7.61 21.79
N VAL A 88 0.37 7.21 21.98
CA VAL A 88 0.74 6.00 22.75
C VAL A 88 0.19 5.99 24.18
N HIS A 89 -0.05 7.17 24.76
CA HIS A 89 -0.62 7.32 26.10
C HIS A 89 -2.12 6.98 26.18
N ASN A 90 -2.84 6.95 25.05
CA ASN A 90 -4.21 6.45 25.01
C ASN A 90 -4.19 4.91 25.02
N PRO A 91 -4.88 4.24 25.98
CA PRO A 91 -4.92 2.77 26.04
C PRO A 91 -5.47 2.13 24.75
N GLU A 92 -6.45 2.77 24.10
CA GLU A 92 -7.03 2.27 22.84
C GLU A 92 -6.01 2.34 21.70
N ALA A 93 -5.34 3.48 21.54
CA ALA A 93 -4.33 3.65 20.50
C ALA A 93 -3.12 2.74 20.71
N SER A 94 -2.69 2.57 21.96
CA SER A 94 -1.62 1.64 22.33
C SER A 94 -1.93 0.20 21.92
N ASP A 95 -3.16 -0.28 22.15
CA ASP A 95 -3.59 -1.62 21.75
C ASP A 95 -3.59 -1.79 20.23
N ILE A 96 -4.13 -0.81 19.49
CA ILE A 96 -4.15 -0.84 18.03
C ILE A 96 -2.73 -0.85 17.45
N LEU A 97 -1.84 0.00 17.97
CA LEU A 97 -0.44 0.06 17.54
C LEU A 97 0.28 -1.27 17.77
N LYS A 98 0.07 -1.91 18.92
CA LYS A 98 0.65 -3.24 19.22
C LYS A 98 0.15 -4.33 18.27
N LYS A 99 -1.15 -4.34 17.97
CA LYS A 99 -1.75 -5.29 17.01
C LYS A 99 -1.18 -5.10 15.61
N ILE A 100 -1.00 -3.85 15.19
CA ILE A 100 -0.40 -3.52 13.89
C ILE A 100 1.09 -3.87 13.86
N GLU A 101 1.82 -3.67 14.96
CA GLU A 101 3.20 -4.12 15.06
C GLU A 101 3.30 -5.65 14.92
N ALA A 102 2.42 -6.39 15.58
CA ALA A 102 2.33 -7.84 15.44
C ALA A 102 2.03 -8.25 13.98
N TYR A 103 1.08 -7.59 13.32
CA TYR A 103 0.79 -7.78 11.90
C TYR A 103 2.03 -7.55 11.02
N ASN A 104 2.73 -6.45 11.23
CA ASN A 104 3.95 -6.10 10.50
C ASN A 104 5.09 -7.10 10.76
N ARG A 105 5.18 -7.68 11.96
CA ARG A 105 6.16 -8.75 12.25
C ARG A 105 5.84 -10.04 11.48
N LEU A 106 4.56 -10.37 11.31
CA LEU A 106 4.14 -11.56 10.56
C LEU A 106 4.42 -11.42 9.06
N PHE A 107 4.12 -10.26 8.48
CA PHE A 107 4.11 -10.07 7.02
C PHE A 107 5.17 -9.12 6.46
N GLY A 108 5.80 -8.29 7.30
CA GLY A 108 6.77 -7.28 6.89
C GLY A 108 8.02 -7.88 6.22
N SER A 109 8.45 -9.07 6.63
CA SER A 109 9.54 -9.83 6.01
C SER A 109 9.11 -10.61 4.76
N GLN A 110 7.83 -10.94 4.61
CA GLN A 110 7.28 -11.68 3.45
C GLN A 110 7.09 -10.79 2.21
N SER A 111 7.19 -9.46 2.35
CA SER A 111 7.05 -8.45 1.29
C SER A 111 8.02 -8.57 0.11
N ALA A 112 9.02 -9.45 0.19
CA ALA A 112 10.00 -9.65 -0.87
C ALA A 112 9.95 -11.05 -1.48
N GLY A 113 8.81 -11.75 -1.37
CA GLY A 113 8.56 -12.93 -2.19
C GLY A 113 8.76 -12.59 -3.67
N LEU A 114 9.48 -13.46 -4.40
CA LEU A 114 9.73 -13.31 -5.85
C LEU A 114 8.43 -13.04 -6.63
N SER A 115 7.29 -13.51 -6.14
CA SER A 115 5.96 -13.34 -6.72
C SER A 115 5.54 -11.87 -6.90
N GLN A 116 5.77 -10.98 -5.93
CA GLN A 116 5.41 -9.57 -6.06
C GLN A 116 6.33 -8.86 -7.06
N ARG A 117 7.64 -9.18 -7.03
CA ARG A 117 8.60 -8.71 -8.04
C ARG A 117 8.22 -9.13 -9.45
N VAL A 118 7.71 -10.36 -9.63
CA VAL A 118 7.21 -10.88 -10.91
C VAL A 118 5.93 -10.17 -11.36
N GLN A 119 5.03 -9.77 -10.43
CA GLN A 119 3.83 -9.01 -10.78
C GLN A 119 4.15 -7.57 -11.24
N ASP A 120 5.22 -6.97 -10.73
CA ASP A 120 5.69 -5.64 -11.14
C ASP A 120 6.66 -5.69 -12.34
N LEU A 121 7.23 -6.87 -12.62
CA LEU A 121 8.12 -7.14 -13.76
C LEU A 121 7.53 -6.88 -15.16
N PRO A 122 6.25 -7.15 -15.49
CA PRO A 122 5.72 -6.89 -16.84
C PRO A 122 5.86 -5.43 -17.28
N PHE A 123 5.87 -4.47 -16.34
CA PHE A 123 6.09 -3.06 -16.66
C PHE A 123 7.56 -2.77 -17.04
N LEU A 124 8.50 -3.39 -16.34
CA LEU A 124 9.94 -3.27 -16.61
C LEU A 124 10.32 -4.03 -17.89
N LEU A 125 9.77 -5.23 -18.07
CA LEU A 125 9.96 -6.04 -19.27
C LEU A 125 9.41 -5.33 -20.50
N LYS A 126 8.24 -4.70 -20.44
CA LYS A 126 7.68 -3.95 -21.58
C LYS A 126 8.62 -2.83 -22.05
N ARG A 127 9.37 -2.20 -21.14
CA ARG A 127 10.39 -1.19 -21.48
C ARG A 127 11.62 -1.81 -22.12
N LEU A 128 12.12 -2.91 -21.57
CA LEU A 128 13.28 -3.64 -22.11
C LEU A 128 12.99 -4.31 -23.45
N PHE A 129 11.79 -4.89 -23.62
CA PHE A 129 11.33 -5.46 -24.88
C PHE A 129 11.18 -4.39 -25.96
N ARG A 130 10.80 -3.16 -25.62
CA ARG A 130 10.72 -2.07 -26.61
C ARG A 130 12.09 -1.62 -27.11
N GLU A 131 13.15 -1.77 -26.31
CA GLU A 131 14.53 -1.51 -26.75
C GLU A 131 15.15 -2.70 -27.49
N LEU A 132 14.73 -3.93 -27.18
CA LEU A 132 15.16 -5.13 -27.90
C LEU A 132 14.40 -5.37 -29.21
N ILE A 133 13.20 -4.80 -29.34
CA ILE A 133 12.33 -4.87 -30.54
C ILE A 133 12.49 -3.59 -31.38
N ASP A 134 13.67 -2.96 -31.36
CA ASP A 134 14.09 -2.04 -32.42
C ASP A 134 14.99 -2.78 -33.43
N PRO A 135 14.43 -3.25 -34.57
CA PRO A 135 15.15 -4.06 -35.56
C PRO A 135 16.04 -3.24 -36.51
N GLN A 136 16.41 -2.00 -36.16
CA GLN A 136 17.28 -1.15 -36.98
C GLN A 136 18.42 -0.52 -36.15
N ARG A 137 19.30 -1.33 -35.54
CA ARG A 137 20.78 -1.23 -35.70
C ARG A 137 21.58 -2.27 -34.91
N SER A 138 22.33 -3.06 -35.71
CA SER A 138 23.60 -3.73 -35.42
C SER A 138 23.68 -4.89 -34.40
N LEU A 139 23.62 -6.09 -35.01
CA LEU A 139 24.24 -7.39 -34.68
C LEU A 139 23.52 -8.36 -33.71
N PRO A 140 23.01 -9.51 -34.22
CA PRO A 140 22.42 -10.58 -33.42
C PRO A 140 23.46 -11.27 -32.51
N PHE A 141 23.04 -11.62 -31.29
CA PHE A 141 23.75 -12.47 -30.31
C PHE A 141 24.39 -13.74 -30.90
N VAL A 142 23.88 -14.22 -32.04
CA VAL A 142 24.36 -15.39 -32.78
C VAL A 142 25.82 -15.22 -33.27
N ILE A 143 26.28 -13.98 -33.51
CA ILE A 143 27.66 -13.71 -33.94
C ILE A 143 28.64 -13.78 -32.75
N LYS A 144 28.20 -13.42 -31.54
CA LYS A 144 29.01 -13.55 -30.32
C LYS A 144 29.22 -15.01 -29.92
N ALA A 145 28.22 -15.88 -30.13
CA ALA A 145 28.36 -17.31 -29.87
C ALA A 145 29.47 -17.97 -30.71
N ARG A 146 29.70 -17.51 -31.95
CA ARG A 146 30.80 -18.02 -32.79
C ARG A 146 32.19 -17.56 -32.34
N LEU A 147 32.30 -16.38 -31.74
CA LEU A 147 33.58 -15.88 -31.19
C LEU A 147 34.00 -16.63 -29.93
N TYR A 148 33.04 -17.03 -29.08
CA TYR A 148 33.34 -17.84 -27.89
C TYR A 148 33.70 -19.30 -28.24
N LEU A 149 33.07 -19.89 -29.26
CA LEU A 149 33.37 -21.26 -29.69
C LEU A 149 34.69 -21.38 -30.48
N ALA A 150 35.25 -20.27 -30.99
CA ALA A 150 36.54 -20.25 -31.68
C ALA A 150 37.72 -19.91 -30.75
N VAL A 151 37.44 -19.56 -29.49
CA VAL A 151 38.42 -19.27 -28.43
C VAL A 151 38.28 -20.31 -27.30
N SER A 152 37.99 -21.56 -27.66
CA SER A 152 38.01 -22.74 -26.79
C SER A 152 38.70 -23.89 -27.51
#